data_AF-A0A8C1ZSM5-F1
#
_entry.id   AF-A0A8C1ZSM5-F1
#
_cell.length_a   1.000
_cell.length_b   1.000
_cell.length_c   1.000
_cell.angle_alpha   90.00
_cell.angle_beta   90.00
_cell.angle_gamma   90.00
#
_symmetry.space_group_name_H-M   'P 1'
#
loop_
_entity.id
_entity.type
_entity.pdbx_description
1 polymer ?
#
loop_
_entity_poly.entity_id
_entity_poly.type
_entity_poly.pdbx_seq_one_letter_code
_entity_poly.pdbx_strand_id
1 'polypeptide(L)'
;ISKRLVLYIQIQTCLTLCVCVCLILRIYSRKKALIEKDCSQALHKLASQYLKREWSGAPSEEQKDSSRNVWAVWRSYLEGVMKVSQSRINRCENYRNQISDPVKTFRAQKDLQLKKVNTSRDTLH
;
A
#
# COMPACT_ATOMS: atom_id res chain seq x y z
N ILE A 1 -6.35 7.78 48.72
CA ILE A 1 -6.55 7.93 47.25
C ILE A 1 -8.01 7.63 46.93
N SER A 2 -8.74 8.58 46.37
CA SER A 2 -10.21 8.46 46.17
C SER A 2 -10.54 7.49 45.02
N LYS A 3 -11.60 6.69 45.14
CA LYS A 3 -12.03 5.72 44.10
C LYS A 3 -12.21 6.35 42.72
N ARG A 4 -12.57 7.64 42.66
CA ARG A 4 -12.66 8.43 41.43
C ARG A 4 -11.31 8.62 40.72
N LEU A 5 -10.23 8.81 41.48
CA LEU A 5 -8.89 8.99 40.94
C LEU A 5 -8.39 7.69 40.30
N VAL A 6 -8.68 6.55 40.92
CA VAL A 6 -8.33 5.21 40.40
C VAL A 6 -9.07 4.93 39.10
N LEU A 7 -10.36 5.25 39.02
CA LEU A 7 -11.15 5.06 37.80
C LEU A 7 -10.66 5.97 36.66
N TYR A 8 -10.33 7.23 36.96
CA TYR A 8 -9.79 8.17 35.97
C TYR A 8 -8.44 7.70 35.41
N ILE A 9 -7.52 7.26 36.28
CA ILE A 9 -6.23 6.72 35.86
C ILE A 9 -6.45 5.49 34.96
N GLN A 10 -7.37 4.60 35.33
CA GLN A 10 -7.59 3.38 34.54
C GLN A 10 -8.24 3.65 33.18
N ILE A 11 -9.16 4.61 33.09
CA ILE A 11 -9.72 5.04 31.81
C ILE A 11 -8.63 5.69 30.96
N GLN A 12 -7.79 6.54 31.55
CA GLN A 12 -6.72 7.23 30.84
C GLN A 12 -5.64 6.28 30.31
N THR A 13 -5.25 5.27 31.10
CA THR A 13 -4.31 4.22 30.65
C THR A 13 -4.90 3.38 29.54
N CYS A 14 -6.17 2.95 29.66
CA CYS A 14 -6.89 2.24 28.59
C CYS A 14 -6.97 3.06 27.30
N LEU A 15 -7.29 4.36 27.40
CA LEU A 15 -7.37 5.25 26.24
C LEU A 15 -5.99 5.44 25.59
N THR A 16 -4.94 5.63 26.39
CA THR A 16 -3.56 5.79 25.92
C THR A 16 -3.06 4.51 25.23
N LEU A 17 -3.27 3.35 25.84
CA LEU A 17 -2.94 2.05 25.26
C LEU A 17 -3.67 1.82 23.93
N CYS A 18 -4.96 2.14 23.87
CA CYS A 18 -5.76 2.03 22.64
C CYS A 18 -5.19 2.91 21.51
N VAL A 19 -4.84 4.17 21.81
CA VAL A 19 -4.23 5.08 20.84
C VAL A 19 -2.85 4.59 20.37
N CYS A 20 -2.00 4.11 21.28
CA CYS A 20 -0.69 3.55 20.96
C CYS A 20 -0.80 2.31 20.06
N VAL A 21 -1.67 1.36 20.39
CA VAL A 21 -1.91 0.16 19.57
C VAL A 21 -2.43 0.55 18.19
N CYS A 22 -3.39 1.47 18.11
CA CYS A 22 -3.89 1.98 16.82
C CYS A 22 -2.79 2.64 15.98
N LEU A 23 -1.86 3.38 16.60
CA LEU A 23 -0.74 3.99 15.90
C LEU A 23 0.23 2.94 15.34
N ILE A 24 0.60 1.95 16.15
CA ILE A 24 1.49 0.85 15.74
C ILE A 24 0.90 0.08 14.56
N LEU A 25 -0.37 -0.32 14.65
CA LEU A 25 -1.07 -1.03 13.58
C LEU A 25 -1.11 -0.23 12.28
N ARG A 26 -1.33 1.09 12.38
CA ARG A 26 -1.29 1.98 11.21
C ARG A 26 0.09 2.05 10.57
N ILE A 27 1.15 2.17 11.37
CA ILE A 27 2.53 2.22 10.86
C ILE A 27 2.89 0.90 10.19
N TYR A 28 2.60 -0.23 10.85
CA TYR A 28 2.82 -1.56 10.30
C TYR A 28 2.08 -1.76 8.97
N SER A 29 0.79 -1.44 8.93
CA SER A 29 -0.04 -1.56 7.72
C SER A 29 0.54 -0.76 6.55
N ARG A 30 1.00 0.48 6.80
CA ARG A 30 1.65 1.31 5.76
C ARG A 30 2.95 0.70 5.25
N LYS A 31 3.82 0.25 6.15
CA LYS A 31 5.09 -0.37 5.78
C LYS A 31 4.87 -1.65 4.96
N LYS A 32 3.93 -2.50 5.39
CA LYS A 32 3.54 -3.71 4.67
C LYS A 32 3.02 -3.38 3.26
N ALA A 33 2.11 -2.39 3.14
CA ALA A 33 1.56 -1.98 1.85
C ALA A 33 2.63 -1.45 0.88
N LEU A 34 3.66 -0.74 1.40
CA LEU A 34 4.80 -0.29 0.59
C LEU A 34 5.61 -1.48 0.06
N ILE A 35 5.98 -2.42 0.93
CA ILE A 35 6.74 -3.61 0.56
C ILE A 35 5.97 -4.46 -0.47
N GLU A 36 4.67 -4.68 -0.26
CA GLU A 36 3.83 -5.44 -1.19
C GLU A 36 3.75 -4.76 -2.56
N LYS A 37 3.68 -3.42 -2.60
CA LYS A 37 3.70 -2.65 -3.84
C LYS A 37 5.04 -2.80 -4.56
N ASP A 38 6.16 -2.58 -3.87
CA ASP A 38 7.49 -2.63 -4.47
C ASP A 38 7.82 -4.04 -4.98
N CYS A 39 7.46 -5.07 -4.23
CA CYS A 39 7.58 -6.47 -4.65
C CYS A 39 6.76 -6.74 -5.93
N SER A 40 5.50 -6.28 -5.96
CA SER A 40 4.63 -6.45 -7.14
C SER A 40 5.18 -5.69 -8.35
N GLN A 41 5.75 -4.49 -8.16
CA GLN A 41 6.39 -3.73 -9.23
C GLN A 41 7.64 -4.43 -9.79
N ALA A 42 8.49 -4.96 -8.91
CA ALA A 42 9.67 -5.72 -9.31
C ALA A 42 9.28 -6.98 -10.11
N LEU A 43 8.28 -7.75 -9.64
CA LEU A 43 7.77 -8.92 -10.33
C LEU A 43 7.16 -8.58 -11.69
N HIS A 44 6.35 -7.52 -11.78
CA HIS A 44 5.79 -7.07 -13.05
C HIS A 44 6.89 -6.67 -14.05
N LYS A 45 7.88 -5.91 -13.59
CA LYS A 45 9.02 -5.46 -14.40
C LYS A 45 9.83 -6.65 -14.90
N LEU A 46 10.08 -7.63 -14.04
CA LEU A 46 10.80 -8.86 -14.38
C LEU A 46 10.04 -9.67 -15.44
N ALA A 47 8.75 -9.92 -15.22
CA ALA A 47 7.92 -10.66 -16.18
C ALA A 47 7.83 -9.94 -17.53
N SER A 48 7.65 -8.62 -17.54
CA SER A 48 7.66 -7.84 -18.78
C SER A 48 8.99 -7.94 -19.53
N GLN A 49 10.12 -7.93 -18.83
CA GLN A 49 11.43 -8.13 -19.46
C GLN A 49 11.56 -9.52 -20.09
N TYR A 50 11.15 -10.57 -19.38
CA TYR A 50 11.18 -11.94 -19.93
C TYR A 50 10.25 -12.14 -21.12
N LEU A 51 9.12 -11.43 -21.18
CA LEU A 51 8.22 -11.47 -22.34
C LEU A 51 8.74 -10.68 -23.54
N LYS A 52 9.50 -9.61 -23.32
CA LYS A 52 10.06 -8.76 -24.39
C LYS A 52 11.35 -9.30 -24.98
N ARG A 53 12.13 -10.07 -24.20
CA ARG A 53 13.32 -10.74 -24.70
C ARG A 53 12.86 -11.90 -25.57
N GLU A 54 12.89 -11.74 -26.89
CA GLU A 54 12.93 -12.90 -27.78
C GLU A 54 14.21 -13.65 -27.45
N TRP A 55 14.08 -14.80 -26.80
CA TRP A 55 15.23 -15.63 -26.49
C TRP A 55 15.78 -16.14 -27.81
N SER A 56 17.01 -15.72 -28.14
CA SER A 56 17.77 -16.04 -29.35
C SER A 56 18.23 -17.51 -29.37
N GLY A 57 17.32 -18.40 -29.04
CA GLY A 57 17.49 -19.85 -28.91
C GLY A 57 16.13 -20.53 -28.94
N ALA A 58 15.21 -20.02 -29.77
CA ALA A 58 14.01 -20.78 -30.12
C ALA A 58 14.48 -22.13 -30.69
N PRO A 59 13.91 -23.27 -30.24
CA PRO A 59 14.31 -24.59 -30.71
C PRO A 59 14.20 -24.64 -32.23
N SER A 60 15.21 -25.22 -32.89
CA SER A 60 15.11 -25.54 -34.31
C SER A 60 13.89 -26.44 -34.56
N GLU A 61 13.37 -26.38 -35.78
CA GLU A 61 12.11 -26.95 -36.29
C GLU A 61 11.85 -28.44 -35.98
N GLU A 62 12.78 -29.18 -35.38
CA GLU A 62 12.69 -30.63 -35.13
C GLU A 62 12.23 -31.00 -33.70
N GLN A 63 12.25 -30.07 -32.72
CA GLN A 63 11.76 -30.29 -31.34
C GLN A 63 10.40 -29.61 -31.10
N LYS A 64 9.50 -29.66 -32.09
CA LYS A 64 8.48 -28.62 -32.32
C LYS A 64 7.18 -28.76 -31.53
N ASP A 65 6.83 -29.94 -31.01
CA ASP A 65 5.52 -30.13 -30.35
C ASP A 65 5.58 -30.00 -28.82
N SER A 66 6.50 -30.69 -28.17
CA SER A 66 6.62 -30.66 -26.69
C SER A 66 7.34 -29.40 -26.19
N SER A 67 8.36 -28.90 -26.89
CA SER A 67 9.04 -27.66 -26.52
C SER A 67 8.14 -26.43 -26.71
N ARG A 68 7.32 -26.41 -27.78
CA ARG A 68 6.37 -25.33 -28.05
C ARG A 68 5.24 -25.28 -27.02
N ASN A 69 4.77 -26.43 -26.54
CA ASN A 69 3.82 -26.51 -25.43
C ASN A 69 4.42 -25.93 -24.13
N VAL A 70 5.62 -26.37 -23.74
CA VAL A 70 6.31 -25.85 -22.54
C VAL A 70 6.54 -24.34 -22.65
N TRP A 71 6.90 -23.85 -23.83
CA TRP A 71 7.09 -22.42 -24.07
C TRP A 71 5.78 -21.62 -24.00
N ALA A 72 4.68 -22.16 -24.56
CA ALA A 72 3.36 -21.56 -24.47
C ALA A 72 2.84 -21.52 -23.02
N VAL A 73 3.09 -22.57 -22.24
CA VAL A 73 2.77 -22.63 -20.80
C VAL A 73 3.58 -21.59 -20.03
N TRP A 74 4.89 -21.49 -20.29
CA TRP A 74 5.76 -20.50 -19.64
C TRP A 74 5.34 -19.05 -19.96
N ARG A 75 5.00 -18.76 -21.21
CA ARG A 75 4.44 -17.47 -21.64
C ARG A 75 3.13 -17.15 -20.91
N SER A 76 2.21 -18.10 -20.88
CA SER A 76 0.91 -17.93 -20.21
C SER A 76 1.08 -17.68 -18.70
N TYR A 77 2.04 -18.38 -18.07
CA TYR A 77 2.40 -18.16 -16.68
C TYR A 77 2.91 -16.73 -16.44
N LEU A 78 3.86 -16.25 -17.26
CA LEU A 78 4.39 -14.89 -17.15
C LEU A 78 3.33 -13.80 -17.38
N GLU A 79 2.44 -14.00 -18.35
CA GLU A 79 1.30 -13.11 -18.59
C GLU A 79 0.33 -13.10 -17.38
N GLY A 80 0.10 -14.25 -16.76
CA GLY A 80 -0.63 -14.38 -15.50
C GLY A 80 0.04 -13.59 -14.36
N VAL A 81 1.36 -13.73 -14.19
CA VAL A 81 2.14 -12.99 -13.19
C VAL A 81 2.06 -11.48 -13.42
N MET A 82 2.09 -11.01 -14.67
CA MET A 82 1.93 -9.60 -15.00
C MET A 82 0.54 -9.08 -14.60
N LYS A 83 -0.53 -9.81 -14.94
CA LYS A 83 -1.90 -9.43 -14.60
C LYS A 83 -2.12 -9.36 -13.08
N VAL A 84 -1.65 -10.37 -12.35
CA VAL A 84 -1.75 -10.41 -10.88
C VAL A 84 -0.96 -9.27 -10.24
N SER A 85 0.29 -9.07 -10.67
CA SER A 85 1.15 -8.00 -10.14
C SER A 85 0.58 -6.61 -10.42
N GLN A 86 0.05 -6.39 -11.64
CA GLN A 86 -0.60 -5.14 -12.00
C GLN A 86 -1.86 -4.88 -11.17
N SER A 87 -2.70 -5.90 -10.95
CA SER A 87 -3.89 -5.80 -10.11
C SER A 87 -3.54 -5.36 -8.68
N ARG A 88 -2.49 -5.94 -8.10
CA ARG A 88 -1.99 -5.58 -6.76
C ARG A 88 -1.52 -4.12 -6.70
N ILE A 89 -0.77 -3.66 -7.70
CA ILE A 89 -0.32 -2.27 -7.82
C ILE A 89 -1.52 -1.32 -7.89
N ASN A 90 -2.47 -1.62 -8.78
CA ASN A 90 -3.67 -0.81 -8.97
C ASN A 90 -4.51 -0.73 -7.69
N ARG A 91 -4.66 -1.85 -6.95
CA ARG A 91 -5.37 -1.86 -5.67
C ARG A 91 -4.72 -0.94 -4.64
N CYS A 92 -3.39 -0.97 -4.54
CA CYS A 92 -2.64 -0.09 -3.65
C CYS A 92 -2.78 1.39 -4.04
N GLU A 93 -2.78 1.71 -5.33
CA GLU A 93 -2.95 3.08 -5.82
C GLU A 93 -4.38 3.60 -5.65
N ASN A 94 -5.38 2.76 -5.90
CA ASN A 94 -6.77 3.10 -5.65
C ASN A 94 -7.03 3.39 -4.17
N TYR A 95 -6.53 2.56 -3.25
CA TYR A 95 -6.63 2.82 -1.82
C TYR A 95 -5.99 4.16 -1.44
N ARG A 96 -4.81 4.45 -2.01
CA ARG A 96 -4.11 5.71 -1.75
C ARG A 96 -4.95 6.91 -2.19
N ASN A 97 -5.44 6.88 -3.43
CA ASN A 97 -6.13 7.99 -4.07
C ASN A 97 -7.54 8.22 -3.50
N GLN A 98 -8.28 7.16 -3.16
CA GLN A 98 -9.66 7.26 -2.69
C GLN A 98 -9.77 7.46 -1.17
N ILE A 99 -8.77 6.99 -0.40
CA ILE A 99 -8.87 6.97 1.07
C ILE A 99 -7.74 7.78 1.70
N SER A 100 -6.48 7.41 1.45
CA SER A 100 -5.34 8.05 2.15
C SER A 100 -5.24 9.55 1.86
N ASP A 101 -5.30 9.94 0.60
CA ASP A 101 -5.01 11.31 0.19
C ASP A 101 -6.15 12.29 0.52
N PRO A 102 -7.45 11.96 0.32
CA PRO A 102 -8.56 12.79 0.79
C PRO A 102 -8.51 13.04 2.30
N VAL A 103 -8.15 12.03 3.10
CA VAL A 103 -8.02 12.16 4.55
C VAL A 103 -6.84 13.06 4.95
N LYS A 104 -5.72 13.03 4.20
CA LYS A 104 -4.61 13.97 4.41
C LYS A 104 -5.04 15.40 4.09
N THR A 105 -5.69 15.61 2.95
CA THR A 105 -6.19 16.93 2.52
C THR A 105 -7.17 17.49 3.53
N PHE A 106 -8.12 16.68 4.00
CA PHE A 106 -9.09 17.10 5.02
C PHE A 106 -8.41 17.53 6.33
N ARG A 107 -7.41 16.77 6.80
CA ARG A 107 -6.63 17.17 7.99
C ARG A 107 -5.90 18.50 7.77
N ALA A 108 -5.21 18.66 6.65
CA ALA A 108 -4.50 19.89 6.33
C ALA A 108 -5.43 21.11 6.25
N GLN A 109 -6.63 20.93 5.68
CA GLN A 109 -7.66 21.97 5.65
C GLN A 109 -8.16 22.33 7.05
N LYS A 110 -8.41 21.33 7.90
CA LYS A 110 -8.81 21.56 9.30
C LYS A 110 -7.73 22.34 10.06
N ASP A 111 -6.47 21.96 9.92
CA ASP A 111 -5.36 22.63 10.59
C ASP A 111 -5.20 24.08 10.12
N LEU A 112 -5.40 24.34 8.82
CA LEU A 112 -5.42 25.69 8.27
C LEU A 112 -6.56 26.54 8.84
N GLN A 113 -7.77 25.98 8.94
CA GLN A 113 -8.92 26.67 9.52
C GLN A 113 -8.73 26.98 11.02
N LEU A 114 -8.19 26.03 11.78
CA LEU A 114 -7.87 26.23 13.19
C LEU A 114 -6.84 27.37 13.37
N LYS A 115 -5.83 27.43 12.50
CA LYS A 115 -4.82 28.49 12.53
C LYS A 115 -5.44 29.85 12.26
N LYS A 116 -6.36 29.96 11.28
CA LYS A 116 -7.12 31.19 11.01
C LYS A 116 -7.95 31.64 12.22
N VAL A 117 -8.71 30.72 12.82
CA VAL A 117 -9.55 31.02 14.00
C VAL A 117 -8.69 31.50 15.18
N ASN A 118 -7.53 30.89 15.40
CA ASN A 118 -6.62 31.30 16.47
C ASN A 118 -6.04 32.69 16.20
N THR A 119 -5.55 32.96 14.98
CA THR A 119 -5.05 34.30 14.62
C THR A 119 -6.14 35.38 14.72
N SER A 120 -7.38 35.08 14.31
CA SER A 120 -8.50 36.01 14.46
C SER A 120 -8.85 36.26 15.93
N ARG A 121 -8.70 35.25 16.80
CA ARG A 121 -8.87 35.40 18.25
C ARG A 121 -7.78 36.27 18.86
N ASP A 122 -6.54 36.11 18.43
CA ASP A 122 -5.39 36.89 18.92
C ASP A 122 -5.43 38.36 18.49
N THR A 123 -6.14 38.71 17.41
CA THR A 123 -6.37 40.10 16.97
C THR A 123 -7.57 40.78 17.65
N LEU A 124 -8.39 40.02 18.38
CA LEU A 124 -9.58 40.52 19.10
C LEU A 124 -9.31 40.77 20.59
N HIS A 125 -8.08 40.57 21.03
CA HIS A 125 -7.62 40.71 22.41
C HIS A 125 -6.39 41.64 22.49
#